data_AF-A0A914MMA0-F1
#
_entry.id   AF-A0A914MMA0-F1
#
_cell.length_a   1.000
_cell.length_b   1.000
_cell.length_c   1.000
_cell.angle_alpha   90.00
_cell.angle_beta   90.00
_cell.angle_gamma   90.00
#
_symmetry.space_group_name_H-M   'P 1'
#
loop_
_entity.id
_entity.type
_entity.pdbx_description
1 polymer ?
#
loop_
_entity_poly.entity_id
_entity_poly.type
_entity_poly.pdbx_seq_one_letter_code
_entity_poly.pdbx_strand_id
1 'polypeptide(L)'
;MLKCRISKSEYTKEMPCSKNRENELWQQCIKWIKSTGVLSPEAEFDKLSDFAFILRDGILLCNLAIKLCPNCIYSHEILSQYQQSHFVCSKNIALFLKACRDNFSINEVFSEDDLLELQNFPAVLRLLSQLSRSQKSRQLGLKPFPEETILPSKLPNREESDDDIYLNLREQYEQQQQQQHTEFDNYSVINKQREEEEERTGQEIYESICSQKIPRNRCLPLNYIEFTPTNNRDHCLKELLDTEISYLDGIQTIIDRFYNPLRFHL
;
A
#
# COMPACT_ATOMS: atom_id res chain seq x y z
N MET A 1 41.96 63.75 21.79
CA MET A 1 40.60 64.08 22.28
C MET A 1 39.57 63.54 21.31
N LEU A 2 38.64 62.72 21.82
CA LEU A 2 37.27 62.44 21.34
C LEU A 2 37.05 62.03 19.86
N LYS A 3 36.83 60.73 19.59
CA LYS A 3 35.53 60.01 19.56
C LYS A 3 34.72 60.28 18.28
N CYS A 4 34.93 59.46 17.25
CA CYS A 4 33.99 59.32 16.13
C CYS A 4 32.90 58.30 16.52
N ARG A 5 31.64 58.72 16.43
CA ARG A 5 30.45 57.96 16.84
C ARG A 5 30.20 56.79 15.88
N ILE A 6 29.91 55.65 16.48
CA ILE A 6 29.37 54.45 15.86
C ILE A 6 27.95 54.76 15.33
N SER A 7 27.66 54.37 14.09
CA SER A 7 26.31 54.08 13.64
C SER A 7 26.37 52.80 12.83
N LYS A 8 25.99 51.69 13.48
CA LYS A 8 25.67 50.43 12.83
C LYS A 8 24.35 50.65 12.08
N SER A 9 24.34 50.46 10.76
CA SER A 9 23.13 50.12 10.03
C SER A 9 23.31 48.69 9.56
N GLU A 10 22.45 47.82 10.09
CA GLU A 10 22.35 46.41 9.76
C GLU A 10 21.81 46.26 8.34
N TYR A 11 22.61 45.62 7.48
CA TYR A 11 22.17 45.11 6.20
C TYR A 11 21.54 43.72 6.46
N THR A 12 20.26 43.68 6.79
CA THR A 12 19.47 42.46 6.65
C THR A 12 19.15 42.29 5.17
N LYS A 13 19.93 41.45 4.49
CA LYS A 13 19.52 40.86 3.20
C LYS A 13 18.28 40.01 3.47
N GLU A 14 17.11 40.57 3.15
CA GLU A 14 15.89 39.78 3.03
C GLU A 14 16.10 38.74 1.91
N MET A 15 16.09 37.45 2.28
CA MET A 15 15.93 36.34 1.35
C MET A 15 14.51 36.42 0.77
N PRO A 16 14.31 36.39 -0.56
CA PRO A 16 12.98 36.31 -1.12
C PRO A 16 12.45 34.88 -0.96
N CYS A 17 11.93 34.56 0.23
CA CYS A 17 11.08 33.40 0.46
C CYS A 17 9.64 33.81 0.13
N SER A 18 9.14 33.38 -1.05
CA SER A 18 7.73 33.14 -1.38
C SER A 18 7.52 33.28 -2.90
N LYS A 19 7.74 32.20 -3.66
CA LYS A 19 7.22 32.06 -5.02
C LYS A 19 6.47 30.72 -5.11
N ASN A 20 5.14 30.80 -5.27
CA ASN A 20 4.20 29.77 -5.73
C ASN A 20 4.52 28.27 -5.47
N ARG A 21 4.36 27.80 -4.22
CA ARG A 21 4.36 26.33 -3.95
C ARG A 21 3.20 25.58 -4.62
N GLU A 22 2.09 26.26 -4.92
CA GLU A 22 0.90 25.62 -5.49
C GLU A 22 1.03 25.22 -6.97
N ASN A 23 2.06 25.71 -7.67
CA ASN A 23 2.31 25.41 -9.08
C ASN A 23 3.29 24.24 -9.29
N GLU A 24 3.91 23.72 -8.24
CA GLU A 24 4.87 22.62 -8.37
C GLU A 24 4.20 21.35 -8.91
N LEU A 25 4.88 20.65 -9.81
CA LEU A 25 4.30 19.51 -10.54
C LEU A 25 3.80 18.39 -9.61
N TRP A 26 4.54 18.11 -8.54
CA TRP A 26 4.17 17.08 -7.56
C TRP A 26 2.94 17.48 -6.73
N GLN A 27 2.75 18.77 -6.44
CA GLN A 27 1.54 19.29 -5.79
C GLN A 27 0.31 19.15 -6.69
N GLN A 28 0.46 19.44 -7.98
CA GLN A 28 -0.60 19.19 -8.97
C GLN A 28 -0.91 17.69 -9.08
N CYS A 29 0.11 16.84 -9.01
CA CYS A 29 -0.04 15.38 -8.97
C CYS A 29 -0.86 14.92 -7.75
N ILE A 30 -0.55 15.41 -6.55
CA ILE A 30 -1.30 15.10 -5.32
C ILE A 30 -2.77 15.51 -5.47
N LYS A 31 -3.04 16.73 -5.96
CA LYS A 31 -4.41 17.21 -6.20
C LYS A 31 -5.17 16.28 -7.15
N TRP A 32 -4.52 15.83 -8.23
CA TRP A 32 -5.12 14.87 -9.15
C TRP A 32 -5.36 13.50 -8.50
N ILE A 33 -4.39 12.94 -7.78
CA ILE A 33 -4.57 11.64 -7.07
C ILE A 33 -5.72 11.73 -6.06
N LYS A 34 -5.83 12.82 -5.29
CA LYS A 34 -6.98 13.07 -4.40
C LYS A 34 -8.30 13.09 -5.17
N SER A 35 -8.35 13.73 -6.34
CA SER A 35 -9.55 13.76 -7.18
C SER A 35 -10.01 12.39 -7.66
N THR A 36 -9.11 11.39 -7.70
CA THR A 36 -9.47 10.00 -8.02
C THR A 36 -10.16 9.27 -6.85
N GLY A 37 -10.06 9.80 -5.62
CA GLY A 37 -10.61 9.19 -4.41
C GLY A 37 -9.78 8.01 -3.86
N VAL A 38 -8.57 7.80 -4.38
CA VAL A 38 -7.64 6.76 -3.90
C VAL A 38 -6.84 7.23 -2.69
N LEU A 39 -6.65 8.55 -2.55
CA LEU A 39 -6.01 9.19 -1.41
C LEU A 39 -7.05 9.95 -0.58
N SER A 40 -6.96 9.86 0.76
CA SER A 40 -7.89 10.54 1.67
C SER A 40 -7.88 12.04 1.44
N PRO A 41 -9.05 12.73 1.47
CA PRO A 41 -9.08 14.18 1.30
C PRO A 41 -8.28 14.91 2.40
N GLU A 42 -8.21 14.35 3.61
CA GLU A 42 -7.47 14.85 4.78
C GLU A 42 -5.95 14.61 4.71
N ALA A 43 -5.46 13.82 3.76
CA ALA A 43 -4.02 13.53 3.65
C ALA A 43 -3.27 14.78 3.17
N GLU A 44 -2.50 15.43 4.04
CA GLU A 44 -1.67 16.58 3.68
C GLU A 44 -0.19 16.18 3.67
N PHE A 45 0.54 16.68 2.65
CA PHE A 45 1.97 16.42 2.50
C PHE A 45 2.73 17.74 2.55
N ASP A 46 3.44 17.96 3.64
CA ASP A 46 4.25 19.16 3.86
C ASP A 46 5.53 19.12 3.02
N LYS A 47 6.03 17.92 2.72
CA LYS A 47 7.29 17.69 2.00
C LYS A 47 7.08 16.76 0.81
N LEU A 48 7.84 17.04 -0.26
CA LEU A 48 7.95 16.17 -1.43
C LEU A 48 8.40 14.74 -1.04
N SER A 49 9.27 14.63 -0.04
CA SER A 49 9.74 13.36 0.50
C SER A 49 8.62 12.48 1.00
N ASP A 50 7.69 13.04 1.77
CA ASP A 50 6.60 12.29 2.39
C ASP A 50 5.67 11.73 1.31
N PHE A 51 5.42 12.54 0.27
CA PHE A 51 4.69 12.09 -0.92
C PHE A 51 5.44 10.99 -1.69
N ALA A 52 6.75 11.14 -1.90
CA ALA A 52 7.57 10.15 -2.60
C ALA A 52 7.61 8.81 -1.85
N PHE A 53 7.73 8.83 -0.52
CA PHE A 53 7.68 7.64 0.33
C PHE A 53 6.35 6.89 0.27
N ILE A 54 5.24 7.61 0.14
CA ILE A 54 3.91 6.99 -0.01
C ILE A 54 3.73 6.31 -1.37
N LEU A 55 4.35 6.82 -2.42
CA LEU A 55 4.32 6.15 -3.73
C LEU A 55 5.25 4.93 -3.78
N ARG A 56 6.28 4.90 -2.93
CA ARG A 56 7.38 3.93 -2.96
C ARG A 56 6.95 2.49 -2.69
N ASP A 57 5.88 2.26 -1.94
CA ASP A 57 5.39 0.90 -1.68
C ASP A 57 4.63 0.28 -2.88
N GLY A 58 4.33 1.10 -3.90
CA GLY A 58 3.61 0.72 -5.11
C GLY A 58 2.11 0.45 -4.92
N ILE A 59 1.60 0.46 -3.69
CA ILE A 59 0.20 0.14 -3.38
C ILE A 59 -0.72 1.25 -3.85
N LEU A 60 -0.36 2.51 -3.53
CA LEU A 60 -1.13 3.68 -3.96
C LEU A 60 -1.21 3.74 -5.50
N LEU A 61 -0.11 3.41 -6.18
CA LEU A 61 -0.03 3.34 -7.64
C LEU A 61 -0.92 2.24 -8.22
N CYS A 62 -0.89 1.04 -7.65
CA CYS A 62 -1.77 -0.05 -8.09
C CYS A 62 -3.25 0.29 -7.89
N ASN A 63 -3.62 0.86 -6.74
CA ASN A 63 -4.99 1.28 -6.45
C ASN A 63 -5.46 2.39 -7.40
N LEU A 64 -4.57 3.31 -7.74
CA LEU A 64 -4.82 4.33 -8.75
C LEU A 64 -5.12 3.72 -10.12
N ALA A 65 -4.33 2.75 -10.57
CA ALA A 65 -4.57 2.07 -11.84
C ALA A 65 -5.94 1.35 -11.84
N ILE A 66 -6.26 0.61 -10.76
CA ILE A 66 -7.56 -0.08 -10.59
C ILE A 66 -8.72 0.91 -10.66
N LYS A 67 -8.57 2.08 -10.02
CA LYS A 67 -9.61 3.11 -10.02
C LYS A 67 -9.87 3.66 -11.42
N LEU A 68 -8.81 3.86 -12.21
CA LEU A 68 -8.91 4.38 -13.57
C LEU A 68 -9.40 3.32 -14.56
N CYS A 69 -9.03 2.06 -14.38
CA CYS A 69 -9.47 0.94 -15.20
C CYS A 69 -9.74 -0.29 -14.32
N PRO A 70 -11.02 -0.59 -14.02
CA PRO A 70 -11.36 -1.81 -13.31
C PRO A 70 -10.79 -3.04 -14.02
N ASN A 71 -10.32 -4.02 -13.24
CA ASN A 71 -9.72 -5.27 -13.71
C ASN A 71 -8.34 -5.15 -14.42
N CYS A 72 -7.65 -4.01 -14.34
CA CYS A 72 -6.28 -3.91 -14.87
C CYS A 72 -5.23 -4.60 -13.96
N ILE A 73 -5.50 -4.66 -12.66
CA ILE A 73 -4.69 -5.36 -11.65
C ILE A 73 -5.67 -6.07 -10.74
N TYR A 74 -5.40 -7.34 -10.41
CA TYR A 74 -6.20 -8.06 -9.44
C TYR A 74 -5.76 -7.69 -8.02
N SER A 75 -6.70 -7.36 -7.14
CA SER A 75 -6.39 -6.92 -5.76
C SER A 75 -5.59 -7.95 -4.95
N HIS A 76 -5.69 -9.25 -5.28
CA HIS A 76 -4.92 -10.30 -4.61
C HIS A 76 -3.44 -10.36 -5.04
N GLU A 77 -3.07 -9.72 -6.17
CA GLU A 77 -1.68 -9.64 -6.62
C GLU A 77 -0.90 -8.54 -5.90
N ILE A 78 -1.61 -7.51 -5.41
CA ILE A 78 -1.02 -6.40 -4.66
C ILE A 78 -0.63 -6.90 -3.27
N LEU A 79 0.65 -6.83 -2.96
CA LEU A 79 1.19 -7.27 -1.69
C LEU A 79 1.23 -6.09 -0.71
N SER A 80 0.22 -5.99 0.16
CA SER A 80 0.16 -4.97 1.22
C SER A 80 0.91 -5.34 2.50
N GLN A 81 1.29 -6.61 2.65
CA GLN A 81 1.71 -7.20 3.93
C GLN A 81 3.16 -6.88 4.34
N TYR A 82 3.94 -6.18 3.49
CA TYR A 82 5.34 -5.82 3.75
C TYR A 82 5.75 -4.50 3.08
N GLN A 83 5.16 -3.37 3.50
CA GLN A 83 5.33 -2.04 2.89
C GLN A 83 6.77 -1.49 2.88
N GLN A 84 7.71 -2.15 3.58
CA GLN A 84 9.14 -1.78 3.60
C GLN A 84 10.07 -2.85 3.02
N SER A 85 9.55 -4.00 2.57
CA SER A 85 10.37 -5.01 1.91
C SER A 85 10.69 -4.58 0.49
N HIS A 86 11.99 -4.45 0.17
CA HIS A 86 12.46 -4.08 -1.16
C HIS A 86 11.83 -4.94 -2.26
N PHE A 87 11.76 -6.26 -2.05
CA PHE A 87 11.16 -7.19 -3.00
C PHE A 87 9.65 -6.95 -3.21
N VAL A 88 8.91 -6.68 -2.13
CA VAL A 88 7.47 -6.46 -2.18
C VAL A 88 7.13 -5.13 -2.85
N CYS A 89 7.82 -4.06 -2.46
CA CYS A 89 7.67 -2.76 -3.12
C CYS A 89 8.01 -2.86 -4.61
N SER A 90 9.11 -3.53 -4.96
CA SER A 90 9.51 -3.77 -6.36
C SER A 90 8.42 -4.51 -7.14
N LYS A 91 7.87 -5.59 -6.57
CA LYS A 91 6.79 -6.35 -7.20
C LYS A 91 5.52 -5.51 -7.42
N ASN A 92 5.11 -4.73 -6.43
CA ASN A 92 3.93 -3.86 -6.54
C ASN A 92 4.15 -2.77 -7.60
N ILE A 93 5.32 -2.15 -7.65
CA ILE A 93 5.68 -1.17 -8.68
C ILE A 93 5.64 -1.85 -10.07
N ALA A 94 6.23 -3.04 -10.22
CA ALA A 94 6.21 -3.78 -11.48
C ALA A 94 4.78 -4.10 -11.97
N LEU A 95 3.86 -4.45 -11.06
CA LEU A 95 2.44 -4.66 -11.39
C LEU A 95 1.80 -3.38 -11.95
N PHE A 96 2.03 -2.24 -11.29
CA PHE A 96 1.56 -0.95 -11.77
C PHE A 96 2.12 -0.60 -13.15
N LEU A 97 3.44 -0.76 -13.36
CA LEU A 97 4.09 -0.47 -14.63
C LEU A 97 3.58 -1.37 -15.76
N LYS A 98 3.32 -2.64 -15.46
CA LYS A 98 2.70 -3.58 -16.40
C LYS A 98 1.29 -3.12 -16.78
N ALA A 99 0.44 -2.76 -15.82
CA ALA A 99 -0.90 -2.24 -16.10
C ALA A 99 -0.86 -0.96 -16.93
N CYS A 100 0.11 -0.06 -16.70
CA CYS A 100 0.30 1.15 -17.51
C CYS A 100 0.58 0.84 -18.99
N ARG A 101 1.41 -0.16 -19.27
CA ARG A 101 1.72 -0.61 -20.63
C ARG A 101 0.50 -1.28 -21.28
N ASP A 102 -0.11 -2.24 -20.58
CA ASP A 102 -1.12 -3.13 -21.16
C ASP A 102 -2.49 -2.44 -21.31
N ASN A 103 -2.90 -1.60 -20.34
CA ASN A 103 -4.26 -1.03 -20.29
C ASN A 103 -4.33 0.45 -20.66
N PHE A 104 -3.23 1.19 -20.49
CA PHE A 104 -3.18 2.64 -20.75
C PHE A 104 -2.33 3.01 -21.96
N SER A 105 -1.67 2.04 -22.61
CA SER A 105 -0.81 2.22 -23.78
C SER A 105 0.33 3.22 -23.56
N ILE A 106 0.86 3.26 -22.34
CA ILE A 106 2.00 4.10 -21.97
C ILE A 106 3.28 3.29 -22.16
N ASN A 107 4.08 3.62 -23.18
CA ASN A 107 5.33 2.90 -23.50
C ASN A 107 6.53 3.42 -22.71
N GLU A 108 6.58 4.72 -22.45
CA GLU A 108 7.66 5.35 -21.68
C GLU A 108 7.35 5.24 -20.19
N VAL A 109 7.79 4.15 -19.58
CA VAL A 109 7.64 3.93 -18.14
C VAL A 109 8.99 3.97 -17.42
N PHE A 110 8.97 4.39 -16.15
CA PHE A 110 10.15 4.39 -15.29
C PHE A 110 10.51 2.94 -14.87
N SER A 111 11.74 2.74 -14.40
CA SER A 111 12.23 1.46 -13.86
C SER A 111 11.84 1.30 -12.39
N GLU A 112 11.71 0.08 -11.88
CA GLU A 112 11.35 -0.15 -10.47
C GLU A 112 12.29 0.60 -9.51
N ASP A 113 13.59 0.62 -9.83
CA ASP A 113 14.64 1.27 -9.03
C ASP A 113 14.52 2.80 -9.01
N ASP A 114 13.98 3.42 -10.07
CA ASP A 114 13.79 4.88 -10.14
C ASP A 114 12.92 5.41 -8.99
N LEU A 115 11.96 4.60 -8.53
CA LEU A 115 11.06 4.93 -7.43
C LEU A 115 11.48 4.25 -6.11
N LEU A 116 11.99 3.00 -6.15
CA LEU A 116 12.44 2.31 -4.94
C LEU A 116 13.61 2.99 -4.25
N GLU A 117 14.55 3.51 -5.01
CA GLU A 117 15.72 4.21 -4.50
C GLU A 117 15.60 5.74 -4.66
N LEU A 118 14.44 6.21 -5.12
CA LEU A 118 14.15 7.62 -5.40
C LEU A 118 15.20 8.29 -6.30
N GLN A 119 15.79 7.54 -7.24
CA GLN A 119 16.85 8.06 -8.12
C GLN A 119 16.30 9.00 -9.20
N ASN A 120 15.08 8.76 -9.67
CA ASN A 120 14.49 9.49 -10.80
C ASN A 120 12.99 9.72 -10.59
N PHE A 121 12.66 10.37 -9.48
CA PHE A 121 11.28 10.79 -9.19
C PHE A 121 10.63 11.63 -10.30
N PRO A 122 11.36 12.50 -11.05
CA PRO A 122 10.76 13.20 -12.19
C PRO A 122 10.16 12.27 -13.25
N ALA A 123 10.75 11.10 -13.50
CA ALA A 123 10.18 10.12 -14.44
C ALA A 123 8.83 9.55 -13.94
N VAL A 124 8.70 9.34 -12.63
CA VAL A 124 7.44 8.90 -11.98
C VAL A 124 6.34 9.94 -12.20
N LEU A 125 6.64 11.23 -11.98
CA LEU A 125 5.69 12.32 -12.21
C LEU A 125 5.29 12.44 -13.69
N ARG A 126 6.23 12.23 -14.63
CA ARG A 126 5.91 12.21 -16.08
C ARG A 126 4.94 11.08 -16.43
N LEU A 127 5.15 9.87 -15.90
CA LEU A 127 4.23 8.75 -16.12
C LEU A 127 2.84 9.06 -15.55
N LEU A 128 2.76 9.54 -14.30
CA LEU A 128 1.46 9.90 -13.69
C LEU A 128 0.75 11.01 -14.45
N SER A 129 1.52 11.96 -15.00
CA SER A 129 1.02 13.03 -15.86
C SER A 129 0.45 12.49 -17.18
N GLN A 130 1.09 11.50 -17.80
CA GLN A 130 0.54 10.78 -18.97
C GLN A 130 -0.72 9.98 -18.60
N LEU A 131 -0.70 9.30 -17.44
CA LEU A 131 -1.83 8.54 -16.92
C LEU A 131 -3.06 9.42 -16.69
N SER A 132 -2.87 10.63 -16.16
CA SER A 132 -3.94 11.63 -15.99
C SER A 132 -4.57 12.09 -17.31
N ARG A 133 -3.81 12.05 -18.42
CA ARG A 133 -4.29 12.42 -19.76
C ARG A 133 -4.92 11.27 -20.52
N SER A 134 -4.80 10.04 -20.01
CA SER A 134 -5.34 8.83 -20.64
C SER A 134 -6.84 8.95 -20.88
N GLN A 135 -7.33 8.26 -21.92
CA GLN A 135 -8.76 8.24 -22.24
C GLN A 135 -9.60 7.75 -21.06
N LYS A 136 -9.09 6.78 -20.30
CA LYS A 136 -9.72 6.22 -19.10
C LYS A 136 -9.92 7.28 -18.01
N SER A 137 -8.90 8.09 -17.73
CA SER A 137 -9.00 9.19 -16.77
C SER A 137 -9.99 10.26 -17.20
N ARG A 138 -10.00 10.62 -18.50
CA ARG A 138 -10.97 11.58 -19.06
C ARG A 138 -12.41 11.09 -19.02
N GLN A 139 -12.65 9.79 -19.23
CA GLN A 139 -13.98 9.18 -19.12
C GLN A 139 -14.57 9.28 -17.72
N LEU A 140 -13.72 9.31 -16.69
CA LEU A 140 -14.13 9.52 -15.30
C LEU A 140 -14.35 11.01 -14.95
N GLY A 141 -14.22 11.92 -15.91
CA GLY A 141 -14.38 13.36 -15.69
C GLY A 141 -13.22 14.01 -14.91
N LEU A 142 -12.09 13.31 -14.77
CA LEU A 142 -10.92 13.82 -14.06
C LEU A 142 -10.19 14.86 -14.91
N LYS A 143 -9.82 15.98 -14.27
CA LYS A 143 -8.99 17.01 -14.92
C LYS A 143 -7.53 16.52 -14.96
N PRO A 144 -6.88 16.48 -16.13
CA PRO A 144 -5.48 16.05 -16.22
C PRO A 144 -4.55 17.06 -15.55
N PHE A 145 -3.36 16.60 -15.14
CA PHE A 145 -2.30 17.46 -14.62
C PHE A 145 -1.00 17.26 -15.41
N PRO A 146 -0.17 18.30 -15.63
CA PRO A 146 -0.48 19.70 -15.38
C PRO A 146 -1.60 20.21 -16.31
N GLU A 147 -2.26 21.30 -15.94
CA GLU A 147 -3.33 21.90 -16.76
C GLU A 147 -2.80 22.43 -18.11
N GLU A 148 -1.52 22.84 -18.15
CA GLU A 148 -0.84 23.21 -19.39
C GLU A 148 -0.52 21.96 -20.22
N THR A 149 -0.90 21.99 -21.50
CA THR A 149 -0.77 20.84 -22.43
C THR A 149 0.68 20.57 -22.84
N ILE A 150 1.58 21.51 -22.55
CA ILE A 150 3.01 21.38 -22.78
C ILE A 150 3.60 20.70 -21.53
N LEU A 151 3.63 19.37 -21.54
CA LEU A 151 4.78 18.71 -20.94
C LEU A 151 5.99 19.32 -21.64
N PRO A 152 6.99 19.89 -20.94
CA PRO A 152 8.20 20.35 -21.59
C PRO A 152 8.86 19.13 -22.24
N SER A 153 8.49 18.82 -23.48
CA SER A 153 9.08 17.78 -24.32
C SER A 153 10.53 18.12 -24.67
N LYS A 154 10.98 19.28 -24.22
CA LYS A 154 12.33 19.59 -23.79
C LYS A 154 12.16 20.36 -22.48
N LEU A 155 12.58 19.82 -21.33
CA LEU A 155 13.14 20.73 -20.33
C LEU A 155 14.20 21.54 -21.10
N PRO A 156 14.20 22.87 -21.05
CA PRO A 156 15.34 23.60 -21.56
C PRO A 156 16.56 22.99 -20.88
N ASN A 157 17.57 22.64 -21.68
CA ASN A 157 18.84 22.17 -21.17
C ASN A 157 19.23 23.04 -19.95
N ARG A 158 19.32 22.43 -18.76
CA ARG A 158 19.93 23.03 -17.57
C ARG A 158 19.42 24.43 -17.23
N GLU A 159 18.19 24.54 -16.71
CA GLU A 159 17.89 25.64 -15.78
C GLU A 159 17.87 25.05 -14.36
N GLU A 160 18.92 25.37 -13.61
CA GLU A 160 19.36 24.85 -12.30
C GLU A 160 18.41 25.22 -11.14
N SER A 161 17.09 25.06 -11.27
CA SER A 161 16.11 25.50 -10.26
C SER A 161 15.22 24.37 -9.73
N ASP A 162 14.66 23.54 -10.61
CA ASP A 162 13.57 22.62 -10.22
C ASP A 162 14.05 21.17 -10.05
N ASP A 163 15.24 20.82 -10.54
CA ASP A 163 15.81 19.47 -10.36
C ASP A 163 16.43 19.28 -8.97
N ASP A 164 16.83 20.37 -8.30
CA ASP A 164 17.47 20.34 -6.98
C ASP A 164 16.58 19.76 -5.88
N ILE A 165 15.28 20.00 -5.94
CA ILE A 165 14.33 19.49 -4.93
C ILE A 165 14.16 17.96 -5.02
N TYR A 166 14.35 17.38 -6.21
CA TYR A 166 14.26 15.92 -6.41
C TYR A 166 15.59 15.23 -6.11
N LEU A 167 16.73 15.89 -6.34
CA LEU A 167 18.07 15.37 -6.04
C LEU A 167 18.25 15.07 -4.54
N ASN A 168 17.66 15.89 -3.66
CA ASN A 168 17.74 15.68 -2.20
C ASN A 168 16.94 14.45 -1.70
N LEU A 169 16.02 13.90 -2.50
CA LEU A 169 15.21 12.73 -2.10
C LEU A 169 16.06 11.49 -1.84
N ARG A 170 17.08 11.27 -2.67
CA ARG A 170 17.98 10.13 -2.51
C ARG A 170 18.79 10.23 -1.22
N GLU A 171 19.32 11.41 -0.90
CA GLU A 171 20.06 11.63 0.35
C GLU A 171 19.18 11.40 1.57
N GLN A 172 17.92 11.85 1.53
CA GLN A 172 16.96 11.62 2.62
C GLN A 172 16.60 10.13 2.77
N TYR A 173 16.45 9.41 1.65
CA TYR A 173 16.25 7.97 1.66
C TYR A 173 17.43 7.21 2.28
N GLU A 174 18.67 7.54 1.87
CA GLU A 174 19.88 6.94 2.41
C GLU A 174 20.02 7.20 3.93
N GLN A 175 19.68 8.41 4.39
CA GLN A 175 19.65 8.75 5.82
C GLN A 175 18.59 7.94 6.59
N GLN A 176 17.40 7.74 6.02
CA GLN A 176 16.35 6.94 6.63
C GLN A 176 16.75 5.47 6.74
N GLN A 177 17.41 4.91 5.72
CA GLN A 177 17.92 3.54 5.76
C GLN A 177 19.00 3.34 6.82
N GLN A 178 19.91 4.31 6.98
CA GLN A 178 20.96 4.26 8.00
C GLN A 178 20.39 4.29 9.42
N GLN A 179 19.28 5.02 9.64
CA GLN A 179 18.55 5.02 10.91
C GLN A 179 17.81 3.69 11.16
N GLN A 180 17.33 3.01 10.12
CA GLN A 180 16.69 1.69 10.24
C GLN A 180 17.69 0.54 10.41
N HIS A 181 18.94 0.71 9.96
CA HIS A 181 19.98 -0.33 10.08
C HIS A 181 20.45 -0.60 11.53
N THR A 182 20.00 0.19 12.51
CA THR A 182 20.20 -0.10 13.94
C THR A 182 19.12 -1.00 14.55
N GLU A 183 18.05 -1.34 13.82
CA GLU A 183 16.95 -2.17 14.30
C GLU A 183 16.83 -3.49 13.51
N PHE A 184 17.87 -4.33 13.57
CA PHE A 184 17.73 -5.75 13.21
C PHE A 184 16.65 -6.49 14.05
N ASP A 185 16.19 -5.88 15.14
CA ASP A 185 15.11 -6.37 16.01
C ASP A 185 13.70 -6.22 15.40
N ASN A 186 13.46 -5.27 14.48
CA ASN A 186 12.09 -4.94 14.08
C ASN A 186 11.45 -5.99 13.14
N TYR A 187 12.24 -6.64 12.27
CA TYR A 187 11.76 -7.77 11.46
C TYR A 187 11.31 -8.96 12.32
N SER A 188 11.96 -9.18 13.46
CA SER A 188 11.59 -10.26 14.39
C SER A 188 10.31 -9.94 15.17
N VAL A 189 10.13 -8.67 15.57
CA VAL A 189 8.97 -8.21 16.34
C VAL A 189 7.71 -8.19 15.47
N ILE A 190 7.83 -7.74 14.22
CA ILE A 190 6.71 -7.72 13.26
C ILE A 190 6.28 -9.14 12.88
N ASN A 191 7.22 -10.07 12.65
CA ASN A 191 6.89 -11.47 12.39
C ASN A 191 6.21 -12.12 13.61
N LYS A 192 6.67 -11.82 14.82
CA LYS A 192 6.09 -12.36 16.05
C LYS A 192 4.68 -11.84 16.32
N GLN A 193 4.45 -10.54 16.15
CA GLN A 193 3.12 -9.94 16.26
C GLN A 193 2.15 -10.51 15.22
N ARG A 194 2.66 -10.85 14.03
CA ARG A 194 1.89 -11.45 12.95
C ARG A 194 1.54 -12.92 13.19
N GLU A 195 2.49 -13.72 13.67
CA GLU A 195 2.22 -15.10 14.11
C GLU A 195 1.16 -15.11 15.22
N GLU A 196 1.24 -14.16 16.16
CA GLU A 196 0.25 -13.98 17.22
C GLU A 196 -1.13 -13.56 16.68
N GLU A 197 -1.21 -12.75 15.61
CA GLU A 197 -2.49 -12.36 14.98
C GLU A 197 -3.13 -13.47 14.15
N GLU A 198 -2.33 -14.21 13.37
CA GLU A 198 -2.79 -15.37 12.61
C GLU A 198 -3.25 -16.49 13.56
N GLU A 199 -2.55 -16.68 14.68
CA GLU A 199 -2.97 -17.61 15.73
C GLU A 199 -4.26 -17.15 16.41
N ARG A 200 -4.41 -15.86 16.75
CA ARG A 200 -5.66 -15.33 17.34
C ARG A 200 -6.86 -15.50 16.41
N THR A 201 -6.73 -15.10 15.15
CA THR A 201 -7.83 -15.22 14.17
C THR A 201 -8.15 -16.68 13.86
N GLY A 202 -7.13 -17.55 13.77
CA GLY A 202 -7.31 -18.99 13.64
C GLY A 202 -8.04 -19.61 14.84
N GLN A 203 -7.72 -19.18 16.06
CA GLN A 203 -8.40 -19.60 17.28
C GLN A 203 -9.86 -19.16 17.30
N GLU A 204 -10.18 -17.90 16.95
CA GLU A 204 -11.56 -17.40 16.88
C GLU A 204 -12.42 -18.20 15.87
N ILE A 205 -11.85 -18.53 14.71
CA ILE A 205 -12.52 -19.36 13.69
C ILE A 205 -12.73 -20.78 14.21
N TYR A 206 -11.71 -21.40 14.82
CA TYR A 206 -11.81 -22.75 15.38
C TYR A 206 -12.86 -22.81 16.49
N GLU A 207 -12.86 -21.85 17.42
CA GLU A 207 -13.88 -21.74 18.46
C GLU A 207 -15.28 -21.58 17.86
N SER A 208 -15.43 -20.78 16.80
CA SER A 208 -16.71 -20.60 16.11
C SER A 208 -17.23 -21.89 15.46
N ILE A 209 -16.35 -22.73 14.91
CA ILE A 209 -16.72 -24.02 14.31
C ILE A 209 -17.08 -25.03 15.40
N CYS A 210 -16.23 -25.17 16.41
CA CYS A 210 -16.38 -26.19 17.45
C CYS A 210 -17.51 -25.88 18.45
N SER A 211 -17.85 -24.60 18.65
CA SER A 211 -18.95 -24.19 19.56
C SER A 211 -20.34 -24.35 18.96
N GLN A 212 -20.45 -24.75 17.68
CA GLN A 212 -21.76 -24.98 17.07
C GLN A 212 -22.44 -26.17 17.71
N LYS A 213 -23.70 -26.00 18.11
CA LYS A 213 -24.51 -27.10 18.64
C LYS A 213 -24.70 -28.14 17.55
N ILE A 214 -24.26 -29.37 17.84
CA ILE A 214 -24.39 -30.51 16.94
C ILE A 214 -25.86 -30.64 16.51
N PRO A 215 -26.16 -30.55 15.20
CA PRO A 215 -27.53 -30.63 14.71
C PRO A 215 -28.14 -31.99 15.05
N ARG A 216 -29.36 -32.00 15.60
CA ARG A 216 -30.10 -33.22 15.98
C ARG A 216 -30.38 -34.19 14.82
N ASN A 217 -30.19 -33.77 13.58
CA ASN A 217 -30.48 -34.56 12.38
C ASN A 217 -29.31 -35.47 11.92
N ARG A 218 -28.24 -35.61 12.73
CA ARG A 218 -27.07 -36.43 12.39
C ARG A 218 -27.24 -37.89 12.85
N CYS A 219 -26.79 -38.82 12.01
CA CYS A 219 -26.57 -40.21 12.40
C CYS A 219 -25.28 -40.31 13.23
N LEU A 220 -25.39 -40.06 14.54
CA LEU A 220 -24.30 -40.28 15.48
C LEU A 220 -24.40 -41.69 16.08
N PRO A 221 -23.28 -42.31 16.47
CA PRO A 221 -23.29 -43.58 17.18
C PRO A 221 -24.15 -43.53 18.45
N LEU A 222 -24.98 -44.55 18.69
CA LEU A 222 -25.92 -44.60 19.84
C LEU A 222 -25.22 -44.38 21.18
N ASN A 223 -24.05 -45.00 21.34
CA ASN A 223 -23.21 -44.88 22.53
C ASN A 223 -22.77 -43.44 22.81
N TYR A 224 -22.65 -42.58 21.79
CA TYR A 224 -22.33 -41.17 21.98
C TYR A 224 -23.57 -40.33 22.33
N ILE A 225 -24.73 -40.64 21.74
CA ILE A 225 -26.00 -39.95 22.01
C ILE A 225 -26.45 -40.21 23.45
N GLU A 226 -26.30 -41.45 23.93
CA GLU A 226 -26.68 -41.87 25.28
C GLU A 226 -25.61 -41.55 26.33
N PHE A 227 -24.41 -41.12 25.90
CA PHE A 227 -23.32 -40.80 26.81
C PHE A 227 -23.65 -39.54 27.63
N THR A 228 -23.99 -39.75 28.90
CA THR A 228 -24.23 -38.70 29.87
C THR A 228 -23.03 -38.61 30.81
N PRO A 229 -22.26 -37.52 30.77
CA PRO A 229 -21.07 -37.40 31.61
C PRO A 229 -21.45 -37.29 33.09
N THR A 230 -20.80 -38.10 33.94
CA THR A 230 -21.11 -38.20 35.39
C THR A 230 -20.03 -37.67 36.30
N ASN A 231 -18.81 -37.51 35.77
CA ASN A 231 -17.64 -37.04 36.51
C ASN A 231 -16.79 -36.12 35.61
N ASN A 232 -15.80 -35.43 36.19
CA ASN A 232 -14.97 -34.47 35.45
C ASN A 232 -14.25 -35.11 34.24
N ARG A 233 -13.81 -36.36 34.34
CA ARG A 233 -13.18 -37.08 33.23
C ARG A 233 -14.19 -37.32 32.11
N ASP A 234 -15.43 -37.70 32.44
CA ASP A 234 -16.48 -37.90 31.46
C ASP A 234 -16.87 -36.58 30.76
N HIS A 235 -16.89 -35.47 31.50
CA HIS A 235 -17.15 -34.14 30.93
C HIS A 235 -16.08 -33.74 29.92
N CYS A 236 -14.79 -33.88 30.26
CA CYS A 236 -13.70 -33.64 29.30
C CYS A 236 -13.78 -34.58 28.10
N LEU A 237 -14.13 -35.85 28.31
CA LEU A 237 -14.29 -36.82 27.22
C LEU A 237 -15.46 -36.43 26.30
N LYS A 238 -16.57 -35.95 26.87
CA LYS A 238 -17.71 -35.48 26.09
C LYS A 238 -17.32 -34.26 25.25
N GLU A 239 -16.64 -33.29 25.85
CA GLU A 239 -16.17 -32.09 25.16
C GLU A 239 -15.21 -32.42 24.00
N LEU A 240 -14.26 -33.33 24.20
CA LEU A 240 -13.37 -33.79 23.12
C LEU A 240 -14.14 -34.46 21.98
N LEU A 241 -15.14 -35.28 22.28
CA LEU A 241 -15.94 -35.93 21.25
C LEU A 241 -16.83 -34.92 20.52
N ASP A 242 -17.42 -33.97 21.24
CA ASP A 242 -18.29 -32.95 20.68
C ASP A 242 -17.51 -32.03 19.72
N THR A 243 -16.31 -31.60 20.12
CA THR A 243 -15.42 -30.76 19.31
C THR A 243 -14.91 -31.50 18.06
N GLU A 244 -14.54 -32.78 18.18
CA GLU A 244 -14.13 -33.61 17.04
C GLU A 244 -15.25 -33.75 16.00
N ILE A 245 -16.49 -34.00 16.45
CA ILE A 245 -17.65 -34.12 15.56
C ILE A 245 -17.90 -32.80 14.82
N SER A 246 -17.87 -31.67 15.52
CA SER A 246 -18.05 -30.35 14.90
C SER A 246 -16.92 -30.00 13.93
N TYR A 247 -15.67 -30.36 14.25
CA TYR A 247 -14.51 -30.13 13.40
C TYR A 247 -14.59 -30.93 12.09
N LEU A 248 -14.86 -32.24 12.18
CA LEU A 248 -15.05 -33.09 11.01
C LEU A 248 -16.21 -32.61 10.13
N ASP A 249 -17.27 -32.06 10.74
CA ASP A 249 -18.37 -31.49 9.98
C ASP A 249 -17.99 -30.20 9.24
N GLY A 250 -17.20 -29.34 9.88
CA GLY A 250 -16.63 -28.16 9.24
C GLY A 250 -15.83 -28.55 8.00
N ILE A 251 -14.98 -29.58 8.11
CA ILE A 251 -14.22 -30.12 6.97
C ILE A 251 -15.15 -30.65 5.88
N GLN A 252 -16.14 -31.47 6.24
CA GLN A 252 -17.05 -32.05 5.25
C GLN A 252 -17.84 -30.97 4.50
N THR A 253 -18.26 -29.92 5.21
CA THR A 253 -18.91 -28.74 4.62
C THR A 253 -17.99 -28.04 3.63
N ILE A 254 -16.71 -27.86 3.98
CA ILE A 254 -15.71 -27.28 3.07
C ILE A 254 -15.57 -28.14 1.80
N ILE A 255 -15.50 -29.46 1.97
CA ILE A 255 -15.37 -30.40 0.85
C ILE A 255 -16.58 -30.32 -0.08
N ASP A 256 -17.79 -30.41 0.47
CA ASP A 256 -19.01 -30.52 -0.32
C ASP A 256 -19.45 -29.19 -0.94
N ARG A 257 -19.24 -28.07 -0.24
CA ARG A 257 -19.73 -26.75 -0.66
C ARG A 257 -18.71 -25.97 -1.47
N PHE A 258 -17.41 -26.21 -1.27
CA PHE A 258 -16.36 -25.45 -1.91
C PHE A 258 -15.45 -26.33 -2.77
N TYR A 259 -14.79 -27.34 -2.20
CA TYR A 259 -13.82 -28.14 -2.94
C TYR A 259 -14.44 -28.88 -4.13
N ASN A 260 -15.50 -29.67 -3.93
CA ASN A 260 -16.13 -30.46 -4.98
C ASN A 260 -16.70 -29.59 -6.12
N PRO A 261 -17.41 -28.48 -5.86
CA PRO A 261 -17.87 -27.57 -6.92
C PRO A 261 -16.73 -26.85 -7.67
N LEU A 262 -15.71 -26.41 -6.94
CA LEU A 262 -14.60 -25.63 -7.52
C LEU A 262 -13.58 -26.50 -8.23
N ARG A 263 -13.45 -27.77 -7.87
CA ARG A 263 -12.49 -28.70 -8.50
C ARG A 263 -12.69 -28.86 -10.01
N PHE A 264 -13.90 -28.63 -10.52
CA PHE A 264 -14.18 -28.68 -11.96
C PHE A 264 -13.89 -27.35 -12.68
N HIS A 265 -13.51 -26.30 -11.94
CA HIS A 265 -13.25 -24.94 -12.43
C HIS A 265 -11.82 -24.45 -12.11
N LEU A 266 -11.01 -25.28 -11.45
CA LEU A 266 -9.59 -25.10 -11.16
C LEU A 266 -8.75 -25.93 -12.14
#